data_AF-A0A419EWY5-F1
#
_entry.id   AF-A0A419EWY5-F1
#
_cell.length_a   1.000
_cell.length_b   1.000
_cell.length_c   1.000
_cell.angle_alpha   90.00
_cell.angle_beta   90.00
_cell.angle_gamma   90.00
#
_symmetry.space_group_name_H-M   'P 1'
#
loop_
_entity.id
_entity.type
_entity.pdbx_description
1 polymer ?
#
loop_
_entity_poly.entity_id
_entity_poly.type
_entity_poly.pdbx_seq_one_letter_code
_entity_poly.pdbx_strand_id
1 'polypeptide(L)' 'MPIFHEGALVGRLDPKMHRDRKQLEIKGIFLEDGFRRNKDFDTGLADTLKDLAVFLGAEKIALPKGWGKLL' A
#
# COMPACT_ATOMS: atom_id res chain seq x y z
N MET A 1 -3.36 5.08 7.20
CA MET A 1 -4.57 4.54 6.56
C MET A 1 -4.79 3.10 7.00
N PRO A 2 -6.01 2.68 7.34
CA PRO A 2 -6.32 1.27 7.60
C PRO A 2 -6.29 0.45 6.31
N ILE A 3 -5.91 -0.82 6.39
CA ILE A 3 -6.02 -1.81 5.32
C ILE A 3 -7.17 -2.75 5.68
N PHE A 4 -8.21 -2.74 4.86
CA PHE A 4 -9.33 -3.67 4.99
C PHE A 4 -9.24 -4.75 3.93
N HIS A 5 -9.44 -6.01 4.32
CA HIS A 5 -9.49 -7.16 3.43
C HIS A 5 -10.56 -8.12 3.94
N GLU A 6 -11.44 -8.57 3.04
CA GLU A 6 -12.56 -9.47 3.36
C GLU A 6 -13.42 -9.01 4.55
N GLY A 7 -13.66 -7.70 4.66
CA GLY A 7 -14.47 -7.11 5.73
C GLY A 7 -13.76 -6.96 7.08
N ALA A 8 -12.49 -7.34 7.19
CA ALA A 8 -11.69 -7.22 8.40
C ALA A 8 -10.60 -6.15 8.27
N LEU A 9 -10.27 -5.48 9.38
CA LEU A 9 -9.05 -4.67 9.49
C LEU A 9 -7.87 -5.63 9.61
N VAL A 10 -6.99 -5.65 8.61
CA VAL A 10 -5.86 -6.59 8.53
C VAL A 10 -4.50 -5.92 8.64
N GLY A 11 -4.48 -4.59 8.67
CA GLY A 11 -3.24 -3.83 8.84
C GLY A 11 -3.40 -2.33 8.70
N ARG A 12 -2.25 -1.67 8.63
CA ARG A 12 -2.11 -0.22 8.49
C ARG A 12 -1.02 0.12 7.50
N LEU A 13 -1.25 1.21 6.80
CA LEU A 13 -0.36 1.78 5.82
C LEU A 13 0.01 3.22 6.23
N ASP A 14 1.27 3.60 6.06
CA ASP A 14 1.77 4.97 6.24
C ASP A 14 2.14 5.58 4.89
N PRO A 15 1.18 6.19 4.16
CA PRO A 15 1.43 6.81 2.87
C PRO A 15 1.87 8.27 3.02
N LYS A 16 2.81 8.68 2.17
CA LYS A 16 3.22 10.08 2.01
C LYS A 16 3.25 10.45 0.54
N MET A 17 2.43 11.43 0.17
CA MET A 17 2.54 12.08 -1.13
C MET A 17 3.61 13.18 -1.10
N HIS A 18 4.65 13.01 -1.92
CA HIS A 18 5.65 14.02 -2.23
C HIS A 18 5.21 14.77 -3.49
N ARG A 19 4.54 15.91 -3.29
CA ARG A 19 3.90 16.67 -4.38
C ARG A 19 4.89 17.28 -5.36
N ASP A 20 6.06 17.70 -4.88
CA ASP A 20 7.17 18.24 -5.66
C ASP A 20 7.73 17.23 -6.67
N ARG A 21 7.78 15.95 -6.28
CA ARG A 21 8.32 14.85 -7.09
C ARG A 21 7.24 13.97 -7.72
N LYS A 22 5.97 14.30 -7.49
CA LYS A 22 4.79 13.48 -7.85
C LYS A 22 4.98 12.01 -7.47
N GLN A 23 5.39 11.75 -6.24
CA GLN A 23 5.72 10.40 -5.78
C GLN A 23 4.90 10.03 -4.54
N LEU A 24 4.24 8.87 -4.59
CA LEU A 24 3.61 8.24 -3.44
C LEU A 24 4.63 7.31 -2.77
N GLU A 25 5.11 7.69 -1.59
CA GLU A 25 5.96 6.81 -0.77
C GLU A 25 5.12 6.09 0.27
N ILE A 26 5.26 4.78 0.35
CA ILE A 26 4.74 3.97 1.44
C ILE A 26 5.88 3.75 2.42
N LYS A 27 5.83 4.42 3.57
CA LYS A 27 6.90 4.36 4.58
C LYS A 27 6.88 3.06 5.37
N GLY A 28 5.68 2.52 5.60
CA GLY A 28 5.48 1.31 6.37
C GLY A 28 4.16 0.64 6.02
N ILE A 29 4.19 -0.69 6.05
CA ILE A 29 3.02 -1.56 5.97
C ILE A 29 3.11 -2.50 7.17
N PHE A 30 2.13 -2.40 8.06
CA PHE A 30 2.09 -3.13 9.32
C PHE A 30 0.84 -4.00 9.30
N LEU A 31 1.02 -5.31 9.29
CA LEU A 31 -0.09 -6.26 9.32
C LEU A 31 -0.46 -6.57 10.77
N GLU A 32 -1.73 -6.80 11.03
CA GLU A 32 -2.19 -7.21 12.36
C GLU A 32 -1.69 -8.63 12.69
N ASP A 33 -1.48 -8.88 13.98
CA ASP A 33 -1.01 -10.19 14.45
C ASP A 33 -2.00 -11.29 14.06
N GLY A 34 -1.47 -12.37 13.47
CA GLY A 34 -2.26 -13.51 13.02
C GLY A 34 -2.82 -13.39 11.60
N PHE A 35 -2.76 -12.22 10.95
CA PHE A 35 -3.11 -12.11 9.54
C PHE A 35 -2.04 -12.79 8.67
N ARG A 36 -2.47 -13.71 7.81
CA ARG A 36 -1.59 -14.41 6.86
C ARG A 36 -1.76 -13.83 5.47
N ARG A 37 -0.77 -13.04 5.05
CA ARG A 37 -0.62 -12.53 3.69
C ARG A 37 -0.69 -13.66 2.67
N ASN A 38 -1.50 -13.48 1.62
CA ASN A 38 -1.64 -14.39 0.49
C ASN A 38 -1.56 -13.61 -0.84
N LYS A 39 -1.68 -14.31 -1.96
CA LYS A 39 -1.58 -13.69 -3.30
C LYS A 39 -2.73 -12.74 -3.61
N ASP A 40 -3.92 -13.03 -3.10
CA ASP A 40 -5.12 -12.24 -3.38
C ASP A 40 -5.05 -10.90 -2.65
N PHE A 41 -4.61 -10.91 -1.38
CA PHE A 41 -4.27 -9.71 -0.62
C PHE A 41 -3.20 -8.89 -1.34
N ASP A 42 -2.13 -9.52 -1.85
CA ASP A 42 -1.06 -8.81 -2.54
C ASP A 42 -1.54 -8.10 -3.80
N THR A 43 -2.35 -8.80 -4.60
CA THR A 43 -2.93 -8.23 -5.82
C THR A 43 -3.83 -7.05 -5.49
N GLY A 44 -4.76 -7.24 -4.55
CA GLY A 44 -5.69 -6.18 -4.13
C GLY A 44 -4.99 -4.97 -3.52
N LEU A 45 -3.93 -5.19 -2.73
CA LEU A 45 -3.12 -4.11 -2.17
C LEU A 45 -2.36 -3.37 -3.26
N ALA A 46 -1.77 -4.08 -4.22
CA ALA A 46 -1.08 -3.48 -5.35
C ALA A 46 -2.01 -2.56 -6.16
N ASP A 47 -3.21 -3.04 -6.48
CA ASP A 47 -4.20 -2.27 -7.23
C ASP A 47 -4.70 -1.06 -6.44
N THR A 48 -5.00 -1.24 -5.15
CA THR A 48 -5.37 -0.13 -4.26
C THR A 48 -4.29 0.96 -4.20
N LEU A 49 -3.01 0.57 -4.18
CA LEU A 49 -1.89 1.53 -4.18
C LEU A 49 -1.76 2.27 -5.52
N LYS A 50 -1.99 1.59 -6.64
CA LYS A 50 -2.02 2.22 -7.97
C LYS A 50 -3.18 3.20 -8.08
N ASP A 51 -4.38 2.82 -7.64
CA ASP A 51 -5.55 3.70 -7.63
C ASP A 51 -5.34 4.92 -6.73
N LEU A 52 -4.77 4.71 -5.54
CA LEU A 52 -4.40 5.82 -4.65
C LEU A 52 -3.36 6.74 -5.29
N ALA A 53 -2.38 6.20 -6.00
CA ALA A 53 -1.39 6.99 -6.71
C ALA A 53 -2.04 7.85 -7.80
N VAL A 54 -2.92 7.27 -8.62
CA VAL A 54 -3.69 8.01 -9.63
C VAL A 54 -4.54 9.10 -8.99
N PHE A 55 -5.29 8.77 -7.93
CA PHE A 55 -6.14 9.72 -7.21
C PHE A 55 -5.34 10.92 -6.64
N LEU A 56 -4.13 10.67 -6.12
CA LEU A 56 -3.27 11.70 -5.57
C LEU A 56 -2.41 12.43 -6.63
N GLY A 57 -2.45 12.00 -7.89
CA GLY A 57 -1.62 12.54 -8.96
C GLY A 57 -0.15 12.17 -8.87
N ALA A 58 0.17 11.00 -8.31
CA ALA A 58 1.52 10.44 -8.30
C ALA A 58 1.84 9.72 -9.60
N GLU A 59 3.05 9.92 -10.11
CA GLU A 59 3.60 9.25 -11.29
C GLU A 59 4.47 8.04 -10.90
N LYS A 60 4.89 7.96 -9.64
CA LYS A 60 5.74 6.88 -9.11
C LYS A 60 5.28 6.46 -7.73
N ILE A 61 5.45 5.18 -7.43
CA ILE A 61 5.21 4.61 -6.10
C ILE A 61 6.52 4.04 -5.57
N ALA A 62 6.86 4.35 -4.32
CA ALA A 62 7.99 3.74 -3.61
C ALA A 62 7.47 2.91 -2.44
N LEU A 63 8.00 1.70 -2.29
CA LEU A 63 7.59 0.75 -1.27
C LEU A 63 8.68 0.55 -0.21
N PRO A 64 8.31 0.16 1.02
CA PRO A 64 9.29 -0.15 2.03
C PRO A 64 9.99 -1.49 1.71
N LYS A 65 11.14 -1.72 2.35
CA LYS A 65 11.89 -2.98 2.20
C LYS A 65 10.99 -4.18 2.54
N GLY A 66 11.15 -5.27 1.79
CA GLY A 66 10.30 -6.47 1.92
C GLY A 66 9.00 -6.44 1.11
N TRP A 67 8.63 -5.28 0.54
CA TRP A 67 7.40 -5.12 -0.26
C TRP A 67 7.65 -4.86 -1.74
N GLY A 68 8.90 -4.76 -2.19
CA GLY A 68 9.23 -4.36 -3.57
C GLY A 68 8.72 -5.26 -4.70
N LYS A 69 8.23 -6.48 -4.41
CA LYS A 69 7.60 -7.38 -5.40
C LYS A 69 6.09 -7.17 -5.56
N LEU A 70 5.52 -6.21 -4.83
CA LEU A 70 4.08 -5.94 -4.84
C LEU A 70 3.64 -5.17 -6.10
N LEU A 71 4.53 -4.34 -6.68
CA LEU A 71 4.23 -3.47 -7.82
C LEU A 71 5.06 -3.82 -9.05
#